data_AF-A0A6G0VMK1-F1
#
_entry.id   AF-A0A6G0VMK1-F1
#
_cell.length_a   1.000
_cell.length_b   1.000
_cell.length_c   1.000
_cell.angle_alpha   90.00
_cell.angle_beta   90.00
_cell.angle_gamma   90.00
#
_symmetry.space_group_name_H-M   'P 1'
#
loop_
_entity.id
_entity.type
_entity.pdbx_description
1 polymer ?
#
loop_
_entity_poly.entity_id
_entity_poly.type
_entity_poly.pdbx_seq_one_letter_code
_entity_poly.pdbx_strand_id
1 'polypeptide(L)'
;MHKILEWFEETKIKDVFPNTLIAIRLNLTIPVANCSDERAFSMLTRIKNKFRTSQTQESLKSFIILSSEHDLLPSIDFQETILFCSRKT
;
A
#
# COMPACT_ATOMS: atom_id res chain seq x y z
N MET A 1 -17.03 1.16 -4.40
CA MET A 1 -16.18 0.20 -5.13
C MET A 1 -16.42 -1.22 -4.65
N HIS A 2 -16.26 -1.53 -3.35
CA HIS A 2 -16.57 -2.86 -2.78
C HIS A 2 -18.01 -3.36 -3.07
N LYS A 3 -19.02 -2.51 -2.86
CA LYS A 3 -20.44 -2.83 -3.17
C LYS A 3 -20.73 -3.11 -4.64
N ILE A 4 -20.00 -2.47 -5.56
CA ILE A 4 -20.17 -2.69 -7.00
C ILE A 4 -19.57 -4.05 -7.36
N LEU A 5 -18.41 -4.37 -6.78
CA LEU A 5 -17.75 -5.66 -6.98
C LEU A 5 -18.59 -6.82 -6.44
N GLU A 6 -19.21 -6.64 -5.27
CA GLU A 6 -20.14 -7.58 -4.65
C GLU A 6 -21.39 -7.79 -5.51
N TRP A 7 -21.99 -6.71 -6.03
CA TRP A 7 -23.12 -6.79 -6.97
C TRP A 7 -22.77 -7.51 -8.28
N PHE A 8 -21.55 -7.33 -8.79
CA PHE A 8 -21.05 -8.06 -9.97
C PHE A 8 -20.80 -9.55 -9.70
N GLU A 9 -20.55 -9.92 -8.45
CA GLU A 9 -20.34 -11.30 -8.02
C GLU A 9 -21.67 -12.04 -7.80
N GLU A 10 -22.68 -11.34 -7.26
CA GLU A 10 -24.06 -11.84 -7.11
C GLU A 10 -24.77 -12.09 -8.46
N THR A 11 -24.42 -11.32 -9.50
CA THR A 11 -25.07 -11.39 -10.82
C THR A 11 -24.52 -12.49 -11.76
N LYS A 12 -23.58 -13.33 -11.31
CA LYS A 12 -22.96 -14.44 -12.09
C LYS A 12 -22.43 -14.04 -13.48
N ILE A 13 -22.10 -12.77 -13.70
CA ILE A 13 -21.53 -12.27 -14.97
C ILE A 13 -20.12 -12.86 -15.22
N LYS A 14 -19.46 -13.35 -14.17
CA LYS A 14 -18.20 -14.12 -14.23
C LYS A 14 -18.25 -15.30 -15.21
N ASP A 15 -19.38 -16.00 -15.28
CA ASP A 15 -19.51 -17.23 -16.08
C ASP A 15 -19.85 -16.95 -17.55
N VAL A 16 -20.47 -15.81 -17.84
CA VAL A 16 -20.93 -15.47 -19.19
C VAL A 16 -19.89 -14.64 -19.96
N PHE A 17 -19.19 -13.72 -19.29
CA PHE A 17 -18.20 -12.84 -19.93
C PHE A 17 -16.99 -12.55 -19.03
N PRO A 18 -16.06 -13.51 -18.87
CA PRO A 18 -14.91 -13.36 -18.00
C PRO A 18 -13.99 -12.20 -18.41
N ASN A 19 -13.79 -11.98 -19.72
CA ASN A 19 -12.92 -10.92 -20.24
C ASN A 19 -13.44 -9.51 -19.94
N THR A 20 -14.75 -9.31 -20.04
CA THR A 20 -15.40 -8.01 -19.77
C THR A 20 -15.31 -7.65 -18.30
N LEU A 21 -15.46 -8.64 -17.40
CA LEU A 21 -15.28 -8.43 -15.98
C LEU A 21 -13.83 -8.04 -15.65
N ILE A 22 -12.83 -8.68 -16.27
CA ILE A 22 -11.42 -8.33 -16.09
C ILE A 22 -11.16 -6.89 -16.53
N ALA A 23 -11.71 -6.48 -17.68
CA ALA A 23 -11.59 -5.10 -18.18
C ALA A 23 -12.22 -4.08 -17.22
N ILE A 24 -13.42 -4.37 -16.70
CA ILE A 24 -14.09 -3.50 -15.72
C ILE A 24 -13.29 -3.42 -14.42
N ARG A 25 -12.79 -4.55 -13.91
CA ARG A 25 -11.93 -4.57 -12.71
C ARG A 25 -10.68 -3.74 -12.92
N LEU A 26 -9.98 -3.93 -14.05
CA LEU A 26 -8.79 -3.15 -14.39
C LEU A 26 -9.10 -1.65 -14.45
N ASN A 27 -10.17 -1.27 -15.16
CA ASN A 27 -10.60 0.13 -15.27
C ASN A 27 -11.01 0.76 -13.94
N LEU A 28 -11.50 -0.03 -12.97
CA LEU A 28 -11.83 0.46 -11.63
C LEU A 28 -10.61 0.49 -10.71
N THR A 29 -9.66 -0.44 -10.86
CA THR A 29 -8.44 -0.51 -10.05
C THR A 29 -7.42 0.55 -10.45
N ILE A 30 -7.24 0.85 -11.75
CA ILE A 30 -6.29 1.86 -12.24
C ILE A 30 -6.46 3.23 -11.54
N PRO A 31 -7.64 3.88 -11.57
CA PRO A 31 -7.79 5.18 -10.92
C PRO A 31 -7.65 5.09 -9.40
N VAL A 32 -8.07 3.99 -8.78
CA VAL A 32 -7.97 3.82 -7.32
C VAL A 32 -6.53 3.59 -6.86
N ALA A 33 -5.73 2.82 -7.60
CA ALA A 33 -4.30 2.67 -7.36
C ALA A 33 -3.61 4.02 -7.53
N ASN A 34 -3.83 4.70 -8.67
CA ASN A 34 -3.21 5.99 -8.95
C ASN A 34 -3.55 7.05 -7.90
N CYS A 35 -4.83 7.18 -7.49
CA CYS A 35 -5.22 8.15 -6.46
C CYS A 35 -4.64 7.82 -5.08
N SER A 36 -4.48 6.53 -4.74
CA SER A 36 -3.89 6.12 -3.46
C SER A 36 -2.40 6.42 -3.43
N ASP A 37 -1.71 6.13 -4.52
CA ASP A 37 -0.28 6.40 -4.68
C ASP A 37 -0.02 7.91 -4.70
N GLU A 38 -0.78 8.69 -5.48
CA GLU A 38 -0.70 10.15 -5.50
C GLU A 38 -0.95 10.75 -4.10
N ARG A 39 -1.92 10.20 -3.35
CA ARG A 39 -2.18 10.61 -1.97
C ARG A 39 -1.00 10.28 -1.06
N ALA A 40 -0.41 9.10 -1.17
CA ALA A 40 0.77 8.70 -0.41
C ALA A 40 1.98 9.60 -0.73
N PHE A 41 2.25 9.87 -2.00
CA PHE A 41 3.30 10.79 -2.44
C PHE A 41 3.06 12.24 -2.02
N SER A 42 1.80 12.68 -2.00
CA SER A 42 1.43 14.00 -1.47
C SER A 42 1.73 14.09 0.04
N MET A 43 1.41 13.05 0.80
CA MET A 43 1.72 12.97 2.23
C MET A 43 3.23 12.94 2.49
N LEU A 44 3.98 12.15 1.73
CA LEU A 44 5.45 12.10 1.79
C LEU A 44 6.07 13.46 1.44
N THR A 45 5.51 14.16 0.46
CA THR A 45 5.97 15.52 0.10
C THR A 45 5.74 16.50 1.26
N ARG A 46 4.63 16.39 2.00
CA ARG A 46 4.40 17.18 3.21
C ARG A 46 5.41 16.85 4.32
N ILE A 47 5.70 15.57 4.54
CA ILE A 47 6.71 15.11 5.51
C ILE A 47 8.09 15.67 5.11
N LYS A 48 8.49 15.50 3.84
CA LYS A 48 9.75 16.04 3.30
C LYS A 48 9.86 17.55 3.48
N ASN A 49 8.78 18.30 3.21
CA ASN A 49 8.75 19.75 3.37
C ASN A 49 8.80 20.18 4.85
N LYS A 50 8.25 19.37 5.77
CA LYS A 50 8.33 19.58 7.22
C LYS A 50 9.76 19.36 7.75
N PHE A 51 10.47 18.35 7.25
CA PHE A 51 11.84 17.99 7.66
C PHE A 51 12.92 18.52 6.68
N ARG A 52 12.70 19.74 6.18
CA ARG A 52 13.10 20.32 4.88
C ARG A 52 14.51 20.07 4.30
N THR A 53 15.51 19.48 4.96
CA THR A 53 16.86 19.36 4.37
C THR A 53 17.74 18.14 4.77
N SER A 54 17.31 17.16 5.58
CA SER A 54 18.18 16.01 5.95
C SER A 54 17.77 14.64 5.39
N GLN A 55 16.57 14.51 4.81
CA GLN A 55 16.06 13.23 4.32
C GLN A 55 16.50 12.96 2.87
N THR A 56 17.38 11.98 2.68
CA THR A 56 17.79 11.47 1.35
C THR A 56 16.69 10.60 0.73
N GLN A 57 16.74 10.41 -0.58
CA GLN A 57 15.78 9.54 -1.29
C GLN A 57 15.78 8.10 -0.78
N GLU A 58 16.95 7.59 -0.38
CA GLU A 58 17.05 6.26 0.24
C GLU A 58 16.33 6.21 1.58
N SER A 59 16.50 7.23 2.42
CA SER A 59 15.84 7.28 3.72
C SER A 59 14.31 7.40 3.58
N LEU A 60 13.82 8.12 2.56
CA LEU A 60 12.40 8.18 2.23
C LEU A 60 11.86 6.82 1.77
N LYS A 61 12.62 6.09 0.93
CA LYS A 61 12.23 4.73 0.52
C LYS A 61 12.13 3.79 1.72
N SER A 62 13.11 3.83 2.62
CA SER A 62 13.07 3.05 3.86
C SER A 62 11.87 3.42 4.74
N PHE A 63 11.51 4.71 4.78
CA PHE A 63 10.34 5.18 5.52
C PHE A 63 9.02 4.69 4.92
N ILE A 64 8.91 4.69 3.59
CA ILE A 64 7.73 4.15 2.89
C ILE A 64 7.55 2.66 3.20
N ILE A 65 8.64 1.88 3.09
CA ILE A 65 8.64 0.45 3.42
C ILE A 65 8.22 0.24 4.88
N LEU A 66 8.79 1.00 5.80
CA LEU A 66 8.40 0.92 7.22
C LEU A 66 6.92 1.27 7.42
N SER A 67 6.40 2.28 6.71
CA SER A 67 5.01 2.69 6.83
C SER A 67 4.03 1.69 6.20
N SER A 68 4.41 0.97 5.15
CA SER A 68 3.60 -0.11 4.57
C SER A 68 3.61 -1.37 5.43
N GLU A 69 4.73 -1.66 6.08
CA GLU A 69 4.87 -2.79 7.01
C GLU A 69 4.32 -2.47 8.41
N HIS A 70 3.88 -1.23 8.65
CA HIS A 70 3.38 -0.78 9.95
C HIS A 70 2.22 -1.64 10.45
N ASP A 71 1.35 -2.12 9.57
CA ASP A 71 0.21 -2.96 9.93
C ASP A 71 0.62 -4.39 10.32
N LEU A 72 1.83 -4.82 9.93
CA LEU A 72 2.42 -6.12 10.29
C LEU A 72 3.25 -6.04 11.58
N LEU A 73 3.69 -4.84 11.99
CA LEU A 73 4.46 -4.63 13.23
C LEU A 73 3.82 -5.23 14.51
N PRO A 74 2.49 -5.20 14.72
CA PRO A 74 1.89 -5.78 15.92
C PRO A 74 2.01 -7.31 16.02
N SER A 75 2.31 -7.98 14.91
CA SER A 75 2.49 -9.44 14.86
C SER A 75 3.92 -9.89 15.15
N ILE A 76 4.86 -8.95 15.24
CA ILE A 76 6.28 -9.21 15.42
C ILE A 76 6.66 -8.93 16.87
N ASP A 77 7.33 -9.87 17.54
CA ASP A 77 7.89 -9.64 18.87
C ASP A 77 9.14 -8.77 18.78
N PHE A 78 9.01 -7.52 19.23
CA PHE A 78 10.08 -6.54 19.24
C PHE A 78 11.24 -6.93 20.17
N GLN A 79 10.99 -7.67 21.26
CA GLN A 79 12.08 -8.07 22.17
C GLN A 79 13.05 -9.04 21.48
N GLU A 80 12.52 -10.02 20.75
CA GLU A 80 13.34 -11.00 20.04
C GLU A 80 14.12 -10.35 18.88
N THR A 81 13.48 -9.44 18.13
CA THR A 81 14.14 -8.74 17.01
C THR A 81 15.25 -7.81 17.47
N ILE A 82 15.08 -7.08 18.57
CA ILE A 82 16.12 -6.20 19.12
C ILE A 82 17.32 -7.04 19.60
N LEU A 83 17.06 -8.18 20.25
CA LEU A 83 18.12 -9.06 20.75
C LEU A 83 18.91 -9.73 19.61
N PHE A 84 18.21 -10.10 18.53
CA PHE A 84 18.84 -10.61 17.31
C PHE A 84 19.75 -9.56 16.65
N CYS A 85 19.27 -8.33 16.51
CA CYS A 85 20.06 -7.24 15.92
C CYS A 85 21.27 -6.89 16.79
N SER A 86 21.13 -6.86 18.11
CA SER A 86 22.23 -6.57 19.05
C SER A 86 23.30 -7.67 19.12
N ARG A 87 22.98 -8.90 18.69
CA ARG A 87 23.94 -10.02 18.62
C ARG A 87 24.75 -10.07 17.31
N LYS A 88 24.32 -9.30 16.30
CA LYS A 88 24.88 -9.35 14.94
C LYS A 88 25.79 -8.15 14.62
N THR A 89 25.95 -7.23 15.58
CA THR A 89 26.99 -6.20 15.63
C THR A 89 28.19 -6.68 16.43
#